data_AF-A0A8H6DSZ5-F1
#
_entry.id   AF-A0A8H6DSZ5-F1
#
_cell.length_a   1.000
_cell.length_b   1.000
_cell.length_c   1.000
_cell.angle_alpha   90.00
_cell.angle_beta   90.00
_cell.angle_gamma   90.00
#
_symmetry.space_group_name_H-M   'P 1'
#
loop_
_entity.id
_entity.type
_entity.pdbx_description
1 polymer ?
#
loop_
_entity_poly.entity_id
_entity_poly.type
_entity_poly.pdbx_seq_one_letter_code
_entity_poly.pdbx_strand_id
1 'polypeptide(L)'
;MAPNHDIATRALVVTLKSVAGKLNSEVCYLTGLPESTVRSIYTKAIKRGFEYNASQPITICNAHLEDAPRSGRPTKETKAVRQSITQKLVRDRYGREKSCADLASELSQEGVNISATTGSFSYNKKGPCHCWQPESRKQKEEARKAIEALNQELKAEARAEWELNTRVRRLGLRTKPGKKLT
;
A
#
# COMPACT_ATOMS: atom_id res chain seq x y z
N MET A 1 13.64 -16.92 5.62
CA MET A 1 12.41 -17.20 6.41
C MET A 1 12.68 -18.51 7.14
N ALA A 2 12.49 -18.58 8.46
CA ALA A 2 12.63 -19.85 9.15
C ALA A 2 11.62 -20.86 8.56
N PRO A 3 11.99 -22.13 8.35
CA PRO A 3 11.03 -23.15 7.95
C PRO A 3 9.91 -23.17 9.00
N ASN A 4 8.67 -23.03 8.54
CA ASN A 4 7.51 -23.22 9.40
C ASN A 4 7.47 -24.71 9.75
N HIS A 5 7.90 -25.06 10.95
CA HIS A 5 7.77 -26.42 11.46
C HIS A 5 6.32 -26.70 11.79
N ASP A 6 5.87 -27.91 11.45
CA ASP A 6 4.50 -28.34 11.71
C ASP A 6 4.19 -28.32 13.22
N ILE A 7 2.91 -28.12 13.56
CA ILE A 7 2.41 -28.05 14.93
C ILE A 7 2.78 -29.34 15.67
N ALA A 8 2.70 -30.51 15.01
CA ALA A 8 3.09 -31.78 15.59
C ALA A 8 4.57 -31.82 15.99
N THR A 9 5.47 -31.28 15.16
CA THR A 9 6.91 -31.22 15.47
C THR A 9 7.17 -30.28 16.64
N ARG A 10 6.45 -29.15 16.70
CA ARG A 10 6.57 -28.19 17.82
C ARG A 10 6.04 -28.79 19.13
N ALA A 11 4.95 -29.57 19.06
CA ALA A 11 4.41 -30.30 20.20
C ALA A 11 5.40 -31.37 20.70
N LEU A 12 6.04 -32.09 19.79
CA LEU A 12 7.10 -33.05 20.12
C LEU A 12 8.27 -32.39 20.86
N VAL A 13 8.71 -31.21 20.41
CA VAL A 13 9.76 -30.45 21.11
C VAL A 13 9.34 -30.05 22.54
N VAL A 14 8.11 -29.56 22.70
CA VAL A 14 7.60 -29.14 24.02
C VAL A 14 7.48 -30.34 24.95
N THR A 15 6.92 -31.46 24.48
CA THR A 15 6.78 -32.70 25.27
C THR A 15 8.13 -33.30 25.68
N LEU A 16 9.10 -33.37 24.77
CA LEU A 16 10.43 -33.88 25.07
C LEU A 16 11.15 -33.04 26.15
N LYS A 17 10.92 -31.73 26.16
CA LYS A 17 11.49 -30.85 27.17
C LYS A 17 10.81 -30.92 28.52
N SER A 18 9.47 -30.91 28.53
CA SER A 18 8.70 -30.85 29.77
C SER A 18 8.62 -32.23 30.42
N VAL A 19 8.10 -33.22 29.69
CA VAL A 19 7.77 -34.55 30.23
C VAL A 19 9.01 -35.41 30.37
N ALA A 20 9.82 -35.46 29.31
CA ALA A 20 10.98 -36.35 29.25
C ALA A 20 12.25 -35.71 29.84
N GLY A 21 12.21 -34.44 30.22
CA GLY A 21 13.34 -33.71 30.82
C GLY A 21 14.60 -33.68 29.95
N LYS A 22 14.45 -33.83 28.62
CA LYS A 22 15.58 -33.98 27.70
C LYS A 22 16.37 -32.69 27.53
N LEU A 23 17.69 -32.84 27.38
CA LEU A 23 18.59 -31.74 27.10
C LEU A 23 18.36 -31.22 25.66
N ASN A 24 18.67 -29.95 25.40
CA ASN A 24 18.50 -29.37 24.08
C ASN A 24 19.21 -30.18 22.99
N SER A 25 20.42 -30.67 23.25
CA SER A 25 21.22 -31.47 22.32
C SER A 25 20.52 -32.79 21.94
N GLU A 26 19.95 -33.48 22.92
CA GLU A 26 19.17 -34.71 22.69
C GLU A 26 17.91 -34.42 21.88
N VAL A 27 17.20 -33.33 22.19
CA VAL A 27 16.02 -32.91 21.42
C VAL A 27 16.40 -32.55 19.99
N CYS A 28 17.56 -31.92 19.77
CA CYS A 28 18.06 -31.63 18.41
C CYS A 28 18.33 -32.92 17.63
N TYR A 29 18.96 -33.91 18.28
CA TYR A 29 19.22 -35.22 17.66
C TYR A 29 17.92 -35.95 17.28
N LEU A 30 16.92 -35.95 18.18
CA LEU A 30 15.65 -36.64 17.96
C LEU A 30 14.75 -35.95 16.93
N THR A 31 14.77 -34.61 16.87
CA THR A 31 13.86 -33.83 16.00
C THR A 31 14.51 -33.34 14.72
N GLY A 32 15.84 -33.44 14.58
CA GLY A 32 16.60 -32.89 13.47
C GLY A 32 16.63 -31.35 13.43
N LEU A 33 16.15 -30.68 14.48
CA LEU A 33 16.06 -29.22 14.53
C LEU A 33 17.34 -28.58 15.09
N PRO A 34 17.73 -27.39 14.60
CA PRO A 34 18.77 -26.60 15.24
C PRO A 34 18.39 -26.23 16.67
N GLU A 35 19.40 -26.14 17.55
CA GLU A 35 19.18 -25.80 18.96
C GLU A 35 18.48 -24.44 19.14
N SER A 36 18.77 -23.47 18.28
CA SER A 36 18.11 -22.16 18.26
C SER A 36 16.60 -22.28 18.04
N THR A 37 16.18 -23.18 17.16
CA THR A 37 14.77 -23.48 16.87
C THR A 37 14.11 -24.16 18.07
N VAL A 38 14.76 -25.17 18.66
CA VAL A 38 14.28 -25.87 19.86
C VAL A 38 14.09 -24.91 21.04
N ARG A 39 15.02 -23.98 21.25
CA ARG A 39 14.90 -22.92 22.27
C ARG A 39 13.77 -21.94 21.92
N SER A 40 13.65 -21.52 20.66
CA SER A 40 12.61 -20.57 20.22
C SER A 40 11.20 -21.14 20.38
N ILE A 41 10.99 -22.41 20.02
CA ILE A 41 9.70 -23.09 20.17
C ILE A 41 9.29 -23.13 21.64
N TYR A 42 10.19 -23.61 22.51
CA TYR A 42 9.90 -23.74 23.94
C TYR A 42 9.64 -22.39 24.63
N THR A 43 10.46 -21.37 24.34
CA THR A 43 10.27 -20.02 24.89
C THR A 43 8.98 -19.36 24.41
N LYS A 44 8.57 -19.57 23.15
CA LYS A 44 7.28 -19.09 22.63
C LYS A 44 6.10 -19.79 23.30
N ALA A 45 6.19 -21.10 23.54
CA ALA A 45 5.14 -21.84 24.24
C ALA A 45 4.92 -21.28 25.65
N ILE A 46 5.99 -21.06 26.42
CA ILE A 46 5.93 -20.44 27.76
C ILE A 46 5.30 -19.04 27.69
N LYS A 47 5.75 -18.19 26.75
CA LYS A 47 5.19 -16.84 26.55
C LYS A 47 3.70 -16.82 26.24
N ARG A 48 3.15 -17.94 25.75
CA ARG A 48 1.73 -18.12 25.43
C ARG A 48 0.97 -18.89 26.50
N GLY A 49 1.53 -19.02 27.69
CA GLY A 49 0.87 -19.62 28.85
C GLY A 49 0.98 -21.14 28.94
N PHE A 50 1.95 -21.77 28.26
CA PHE A 50 2.27 -23.16 28.57
C PHE A 50 3.01 -23.23 29.91
N GLU A 51 2.40 -23.90 30.89
CA GLU A 51 2.98 -24.17 32.20
C GLU A 51 3.21 -25.68 32.35
N TYR A 52 4.38 -26.06 32.85
CA TYR A 52 4.70 -27.44 33.18
C TYR A 52 4.74 -27.62 34.69
N ASN A 53 3.76 -28.34 35.21
CA ASN A 53 3.66 -28.71 36.62
C ASN A 53 3.71 -30.24 36.71
N ALA A 54 4.72 -30.80 37.37
CA ALA A 54 4.90 -32.25 37.50
C ALA A 54 3.72 -32.94 38.22
N SER A 55 2.95 -32.20 39.01
CA SER A 55 1.81 -32.70 39.78
C SER A 55 0.46 -32.59 39.04
N GLN A 56 0.42 -32.06 37.82
CA GLN A 56 -0.81 -31.88 37.05
C GLN A 56 -0.72 -32.54 35.67
N PRO A 57 -1.84 -33.02 35.12
CA PRO A 57 -1.87 -33.56 33.77
C PRO A 57 -1.51 -32.47 32.76
N ILE A 58 -0.59 -32.82 31.86
CA ILE A 58 -0.03 -31.88 30.88
C ILE A 58 -1.06 -31.65 29.78
N THR A 59 -1.44 -30.39 29.58
CA THR A 59 -2.37 -29.99 28.52
C THR A 59 -1.63 -29.17 27.49
N ILE A 60 -1.47 -29.72 26.27
CA ILE A 60 -0.85 -29.01 25.15
C ILE A 60 -1.95 -28.63 24.17
N CYS A 61 -2.29 -27.35 24.13
CA CYS A 61 -3.21 -26.77 23.18
C CYS A 61 -2.46 -26.19 21.97
N ASN A 62 -3.10 -26.23 20.79
CA ASN A 62 -2.56 -25.61 19.57
C ASN A 62 -2.26 -24.12 19.76
N ALA A 63 -3.06 -23.41 20.56
CA ALA A 63 -2.87 -21.99 20.87
C ALA A 63 -1.47 -21.64 21.41
N HIS A 64 -0.80 -22.56 22.12
CA HIS A 64 0.56 -22.33 22.60
C HIS A 64 1.61 -22.46 21.48
N LEU A 65 1.29 -23.22 20.43
CA LEU A 65 2.23 -23.58 19.37
C LEU A 65 2.02 -22.76 18.09
N GLU A 66 0.80 -22.37 17.75
CA GLU A 66 0.47 -21.62 16.53
C GLU A 66 1.21 -20.28 16.44
N ASP A 67 1.68 -19.87 15.26
CA ASP A 67 2.33 -18.57 15.14
C ASP A 67 1.33 -17.42 15.26
N ALA A 68 1.74 -16.37 15.99
CA ALA A 68 0.93 -15.18 16.08
C ALA A 68 0.83 -14.55 14.68
N PRO A 69 -0.31 -13.92 14.34
CA PRO A 69 -0.41 -13.10 13.14
C PRO A 69 0.78 -12.16 13.09
N ARG A 70 1.48 -12.12 11.96
CA ARG A 70 2.66 -11.25 11.82
C ARG A 70 2.22 -9.82 12.09
N SER A 71 2.84 -9.17 13.06
CA SER A 71 2.68 -7.74 13.26
C SER A 71 3.17 -7.05 12.00
N GLY A 72 2.22 -6.57 11.20
CA GLY A 72 2.52 -5.69 10.07
C GLY A 72 3.04 -4.35 10.57
N ARG A 73 3.35 -3.45 9.62
CA ARG A 73 3.62 -2.06 9.94
C ARG A 73 2.45 -1.49 10.74
N PRO A 74 2.67 -0.86 11.92
CA PRO A 74 1.61 -0.19 12.66
C PRO A 74 0.89 0.80 11.75
N THR A 75 -0.37 0.53 11.45
CA THR A 75 -1.18 1.40 10.60
C THR A 75 -1.67 2.56 11.45
N LYS A 76 -1.53 3.80 10.97
CA LYS A 76 -2.19 4.98 11.60
C LYS A 76 -3.72 4.91 11.52
N GLU A 77 -4.26 3.91 10.83
CA GLU A 77 -5.68 3.71 10.58
C GLU A 77 -6.30 2.80 11.66
N THR A 78 -6.99 3.40 12.63
CA THR A 78 -7.88 2.66 13.54
C THR A 78 -9.16 2.27 12.80
N LYS A 79 -9.86 1.21 13.23
CA LYS A 79 -11.17 0.83 12.65
C LYS A 79 -12.18 1.98 12.67
N ALA A 80 -12.18 2.79 13.73
CA ALA A 80 -13.02 3.99 13.85
C ALA A 80 -12.71 5.04 12.77
N VAL A 81 -11.42 5.24 12.47
CA VAL A 81 -10.96 6.16 11.42
C VAL A 81 -11.41 5.69 10.03
N ARG A 82 -11.40 4.38 9.76
CA ARG A 82 -11.92 3.84 8.50
C ARG A 82 -13.43 4.05 8.35
N GLN A 83 -14.18 3.94 9.44
CA GLN A 83 -15.62 4.18 9.45
C GLN A 83 -15.93 5.66 9.22
N SER A 84 -15.20 6.59 9.85
CA SER A 84 -15.39 8.03 9.62
C SER A 84 -15.07 8.43 8.18
N ILE A 85 -13.98 7.90 7.61
CA ILE A 85 -13.65 8.07 6.18
C ILE A 85 -14.79 7.58 5.29
N THR A 86 -15.33 6.39 5.58
CA THR A 86 -16.42 5.79 4.80
C THR A 86 -17.71 6.62 4.91
N GLN A 87 -18.07 7.10 6.10
CA GLN A 87 -19.26 7.94 6.30
C GLN A 87 -19.17 9.27 5.55
N LYS A 88 -17.99 9.91 5.56
CA LYS A 88 -17.75 11.16 4.83
C LYS A 88 -17.82 10.99 3.31
N LEU A 89 -17.37 9.83 2.81
CA LEU A 89 -17.48 9.46 1.39
C LEU A 89 -18.92 9.11 0.99
N VAL A 90 -19.70 8.46 1.86
CA VAL A 90 -21.09 8.05 1.57
C VAL A 90 -22.08 9.21 1.65
N ARG A 91 -21.79 10.25 2.44
CA ARG A 91 -22.61 11.49 2.48
C ARG A 91 -22.67 12.20 1.12
N ASP A 92 -21.72 11.92 0.24
CA ASP A 92 -21.59 12.55 -1.06
C ASP A 92 -22.43 11.80 -2.10
N ARG A 93 -23.30 12.52 -2.83
CA ARG A 93 -24.45 11.97 -3.59
C ARG A 93 -24.06 10.93 -4.65
N TYR A 94 -22.81 10.93 -5.09
CA TYR A 94 -22.23 9.98 -6.04
C TYR A 94 -20.87 9.41 -5.62
N GLY A 95 -20.44 9.61 -4.37
CA GLY A 95 -19.21 9.05 -3.80
C GLY A 95 -17.93 9.38 -4.58
N ARG A 96 -17.85 10.57 -5.19
CA ARG A 96 -16.79 10.93 -6.15
C ARG A 96 -16.26 12.38 -6.05
N GLU A 97 -16.76 13.24 -5.17
CA GLU A 97 -16.42 14.67 -5.26
C GLU A 97 -15.29 15.09 -4.30
N LYS A 98 -15.08 14.36 -3.19
CA LYS A 98 -14.05 14.73 -2.20
C LYS A 98 -12.66 14.24 -2.58
N SER A 99 -11.71 15.16 -2.76
CA SER A 99 -10.30 14.84 -2.92
C SER A 99 -9.75 14.19 -1.64
N CYS A 100 -8.72 13.34 -1.80
CA CYS A 100 -7.99 12.80 -0.64
C CYS A 100 -7.37 13.91 0.22
N ALA A 101 -7.05 15.06 -0.37
CA ALA A 101 -6.57 16.25 0.34
C ALA A 101 -7.68 16.88 1.21
N ASP A 102 -8.89 17.00 0.67
CA ASP A 102 -10.04 17.57 1.39
C ASP A 102 -10.46 16.65 2.54
N LEU A 103 -10.50 15.34 2.30
CA LEU A 103 -10.77 14.35 3.34
C LEU A 103 -9.73 14.39 4.46
N ALA A 104 -8.45 14.51 4.12
CA ALA A 104 -7.38 14.64 5.11
C ALA A 104 -7.51 15.94 5.91
N SER A 105 -7.85 17.05 5.26
CA SER A 105 -8.11 18.34 5.91
C SER A 105 -9.29 18.26 6.89
N GLU A 106 -10.41 17.70 6.46
CA GLU A 106 -11.60 17.49 7.31
C GLU A 106 -11.31 16.58 8.52
N LEU A 107 -10.53 15.51 8.33
CA LEU A 107 -10.14 14.63 9.42
C LEU A 107 -9.14 15.30 10.37
N SER A 108 -8.27 16.17 9.84
CA SER A 108 -7.37 16.97 10.66
C SER A 108 -8.13 17.97 11.55
N GLN A 109 -9.23 18.54 11.06
CA GLN A 109 -10.12 19.40 11.87
C GLN A 109 -10.78 18.63 13.02
N GLU A 110 -11.05 17.34 12.82
CA GLU A 110 -11.55 16.42 13.86
C GLU A 110 -10.44 15.88 14.78
N GLY A 111 -9.19 16.32 14.61
CA GLY A 111 -8.05 15.90 15.41
C GLY A 111 -7.37 14.61 14.95
N VAL A 112 -7.78 14.04 13.81
CA VAL A 112 -7.20 12.82 13.25
C VAL A 112 -6.22 13.16 12.13
N ASN A 113 -4.93 13.20 12.47
CA ASN A 113 -3.90 13.61 11.51
C ASN A 113 -3.46 12.44 10.61
N ILE A 114 -3.98 12.41 9.39
CA ILE A 114 -3.75 11.36 8.39
C ILE A 114 -3.24 12.00 7.11
N SER A 115 -2.26 11.37 6.46
CA SER A 115 -1.82 11.84 5.14
C SER A 115 -2.88 11.57 4.08
N ALA A 116 -3.01 12.43 3.08
CA ALA A 116 -3.91 12.22 1.93
C ALA A 116 -3.69 10.84 1.28
N THR A 117 -2.43 10.39 1.22
CA THR A 117 -2.05 9.07 0.70
C THR A 117 -2.61 7.93 1.55
N THR A 118 -2.58 8.04 2.87
CA THR A 118 -3.17 7.06 3.80
C THR A 118 -4.70 7.01 3.67
N GLY A 119 -5.36 8.14 3.46
CA GLY A 119 -6.79 8.19 3.15
C GLY A 119 -7.15 7.36 1.90
N SER A 120 -6.35 7.47 0.84
CA SER A 120 -6.53 6.71 -0.41
C SER A 120 -6.38 5.20 -0.22
N PHE A 121 -5.42 4.73 0.58
CA PHE A 121 -5.20 3.30 0.85
C PHE A 121 -6.27 2.68 1.76
N SER A 122 -6.88 3.47 2.63
CA SER A 122 -7.97 3.01 3.51
C SER A 122 -9.28 2.74 2.77
N TYR A 123 -9.47 3.36 1.60
CA TYR A 123 -10.62 3.14 0.73
C TYR A 123 -10.37 1.93 -0.18
N ASN A 124 -10.95 0.80 0.20
CA ASN A 124 -10.70 -0.50 -0.43
C ASN A 124 -11.46 -0.69 -1.77
N LYS A 125 -11.40 0.29 -2.68
CA LYS A 125 -11.80 0.13 -4.09
C LYS A 125 -10.59 0.38 -4.98
N LYS A 126 -10.24 -0.59 -5.83
CA LYS A 126 -9.11 -0.49 -6.76
C LYS A 126 -9.42 0.48 -7.91
N GLY A 127 -8.67 1.60 -7.94
CA GLY A 127 -8.37 2.46 -9.11
C GLY A 127 -9.42 3.50 -9.52
N PRO A 128 -9.11 4.41 -10.46
CA PRO A 128 -7.82 5.06 -10.77
C PRO A 128 -7.67 6.38 -9.96
N CYS A 129 -6.48 6.96 -9.94
CA CYS A 129 -6.21 8.26 -9.33
C CYS A 129 -7.19 9.33 -9.86
N HIS A 130 -8.16 9.72 -9.03
CA HIS A 130 -9.18 10.73 -9.32
C HIS A 130 -8.63 12.15 -9.11
N CYS A 131 -7.49 12.49 -9.75
CA CYS A 131 -7.00 13.86 -9.81
C CYS A 131 -7.76 14.74 -10.81
N TRP A 132 -8.64 14.14 -11.62
CA TRP A 132 -9.52 14.84 -12.54
C TRP A 132 -10.97 14.47 -12.20
N GLN A 133 -11.72 15.46 -11.74
CA GLN A 133 -13.17 15.37 -11.64
C GLN A 133 -13.71 15.09 -13.06
N PRO A 134 -14.68 14.18 -13.23
CA PRO A 134 -15.37 14.08 -14.51
C PRO A 134 -16.07 15.42 -14.79
N GLU A 135 -15.65 16.10 -15.86
CA GLU A 135 -16.26 17.37 -16.28
C GLU A 135 -17.78 17.20 -16.41
N SER A 136 -18.52 18.15 -15.82
CA SER A 136 -19.96 18.25 -16.07
C SER A 136 -20.22 18.51 -17.55
N ARG A 137 -21.41 18.17 -18.04
CA ARG A 137 -21.78 18.42 -19.44
C ARG A 137 -21.57 19.88 -19.87
N LYS A 138 -21.85 20.84 -18.97
CA LYS A 138 -21.62 22.27 -19.20
C LYS A 138 -20.13 22.60 -19.33
N GLN A 139 -19.31 22.14 -18.39
CA GLN A 139 -17.86 22.33 -18.43
C GLN A 139 -17.24 21.72 -19.69
N LYS A 140 -17.74 20.56 -20.13
CA LYS A 140 -17.28 19.91 -21.36
C LYS A 140 -17.64 20.71 -22.62
N GLU A 141 -18.82 21.33 -22.64
CA GLU A 141 -19.23 22.22 -23.74
C GLU A 141 -18.42 23.53 -23.73
N GLU A 142 -18.13 24.10 -22.56
CA GLU A 142 -17.29 25.28 -22.39
C GLU A 142 -15.84 25.02 -22.80
N ALA A 143 -15.26 23.90 -22.35
CA ALA A 143 -13.90 23.48 -22.72
C ALA A 143 -13.78 23.22 -24.22
N ARG A 144 -14.81 22.61 -24.84
CA ARG A 144 -14.86 22.45 -26.31
C ARG A 144 -14.86 23.79 -27.02
N LYS A 145 -15.66 24.76 -26.57
CA LYS A 145 -15.69 26.11 -27.14
C LYS A 145 -14.34 26.83 -26.97
N ALA A 146 -13.71 26.70 -25.81
CA ALA A 146 -12.40 27.30 -25.54
C ALA A 146 -11.30 26.72 -26.45
N ILE A 147 -11.27 25.39 -26.61
CA ILE A 147 -10.35 24.71 -27.54
C ILE A 147 -10.61 25.14 -28.98
N GLU A 148 -11.87 25.27 -29.37
CA GLU A 148 -12.25 25.68 -30.73
C GLU A 148 -11.86 27.12 -31.02
N ALA A 149 -12.02 28.04 -30.07
CA ALA A 149 -11.54 29.42 -30.16
C ALA A 149 -10.00 29.49 -30.29
N LEU A 150 -9.27 28.79 -29.41
CA LEU A 150 -7.80 28.69 -29.48
C LEU A 150 -7.33 28.11 -30.82
N ASN A 151 -8.02 27.08 -31.32
CA ASN A 151 -7.70 26.51 -32.62
C ASN A 151 -7.96 27.47 -33.78
N GLN A 152 -8.93 28.38 -33.67
CA GLN A 152 -9.16 29.41 -34.70
C GLN A 152 -8.04 30.44 -34.72
N GLU A 153 -7.59 30.89 -33.55
CA GLU A 153 -6.46 31.81 -33.40
C GLU A 153 -5.16 31.19 -33.94
N LEU A 154 -4.83 29.97 -33.46
CA LEU A 154 -3.62 29.25 -33.89
C LEU A 154 -3.63 28.90 -35.39
N LYS A 155 -4.79 28.67 -36.00
CA LYS A 155 -4.89 28.42 -37.44
C LYS A 155 -4.51 29.66 -38.26
N ALA A 156 -4.82 30.86 -37.78
CA ALA A 156 -4.46 32.10 -38.47
C ALA A 156 -2.93 32.31 -38.47
N GLU A 157 -2.31 32.10 -37.30
CA GLU A 157 -0.86 32.17 -37.14
C GLU A 157 -0.15 31.09 -37.96
N ALA A 158 -0.57 29.83 -37.81
CA ALA A 158 0.00 28.70 -38.55
C ALA A 158 -0.12 28.88 -40.07
N ARG A 159 -1.21 29.51 -40.56
CA ARG A 159 -1.36 29.85 -41.97
C ARG A 159 -0.37 30.93 -42.41
N ALA A 160 -0.21 31.99 -41.64
CA ALA A 160 0.75 33.06 -41.95
C ALA A 160 2.19 32.54 -41.98
N GLU A 161 2.56 31.71 -41.00
CA GLU A 161 3.86 31.02 -40.98
C GLU A 161 4.04 30.08 -42.17
N TRP A 162 3.02 29.31 -42.51
CA TRP A 162 3.06 28.41 -43.67
C TRP A 162 3.23 29.18 -44.98
N GLU A 163 2.52 30.30 -45.15
CA GLU A 163 2.64 31.16 -46.34
C GLU A 163 4.04 31.80 -46.43
N LEU A 164 4.59 32.29 -45.32
CA LEU A 164 5.96 32.82 -45.25
C LEU A 164 6.99 31.74 -45.58
N ASN A 165 6.89 30.57 -44.96
CA ASN A 165 7.81 29.46 -45.19
C ASN A 165 7.73 28.97 -46.65
N THR A 166 6.52 28.88 -47.20
CA THR A 166 6.32 28.53 -48.61
C THR A 166 6.93 29.57 -49.55
N ARG A 167 6.76 30.87 -49.26
CA ARG A 167 7.40 31.95 -50.03
C ARG A 167 8.92 31.90 -49.94
N VAL A 168 9.49 31.73 -48.74
CA VAL A 168 10.94 31.59 -48.53
C VAL A 168 11.51 30.38 -49.26
N ARG A 169 10.80 29.23 -49.24
CA ARG A 169 11.16 28.04 -50.02
C ARG A 169 11.16 28.32 -51.53
N ARG A 170 10.16 29.04 -52.05
CA ARG A 170 10.08 29.42 -53.46
C ARG A 170 11.19 30.39 -53.89
N LEU A 171 11.67 31.23 -52.98
CA LEU A 171 12.78 32.15 -53.22
C LEU A 171 14.16 31.44 -53.27
N GLY A 172 14.24 30.15 -52.91
CA GLY A 172 15.47 29.36 -53.04
C GLY A 172 16.62 29.79 -52.12
N LEU A 173 16.35 30.66 -51.14
CA LEU A 173 17.35 31.18 -50.20
C LEU A 173 17.74 30.08 -49.20
N ARG A 174 18.81 29.34 -49.49
CA ARG A 174 19.39 28.38 -48.53
C ARG A 174 20.14 29.13 -47.44
N THR A 175 19.79 28.88 -46.17
CA THR A 175 20.64 29.25 -45.05
C THR A 175 21.93 28.43 -45.14
N LYS A 176 23.08 29.10 -45.28
CA LYS A 176 24.37 28.43 -45.19
C LYS A 176 24.53 27.92 -43.75
N PRO A 177 24.98 26.67 -43.54
CA PRO A 177 25.18 26.13 -42.20
C PRO A 177 26.12 27.04 -41.41
N GLY A 178 25.74 27.38 -40.18
CA GLY A 178 26.54 28.23 -39.29
C GLY A 178 27.91 27.62 -39.03
N LYS A 179 28.94 28.47 -38.98
CA LYS A 179 30.34 28.06 -38.75
C LYS A 179 30.43 27.38 -37.39
N LYS A 180 30.83 26.10 -37.35
CA LYS A 180 31.09 25.41 -36.08
C LYS A 180 32.24 26.12 -35.37
N LEU A 181 32.01 26.58 -34.15
CA LEU A 181 33.06 27.07 -33.26
C LEU A 181 33.91 25.86 -32.86
N THR A 182 35.14 25.83 -33.35
CA THR A 182 36.22 24.94 -32.89
C THR A 182 36.95 25.60 -31.73
#